data_AF-A0A7H0LPE2-F1
#
_entry.id   AF-A0A7H0LPE2-F1
#
_cell.length_a   1.000
_cell.length_b   1.000
_cell.length_c   1.000
_cell.angle_alpha   90.00
_cell.angle_beta   90.00
_cell.angle_gamma   90.00
#
_symmetry.space_group_name_H-M   'P 1'
#
loop_
_entity.id
_entity.type
_entity.pdbx_description
1 polymer ?
#
loop_
_entity_poly.entity_id
_entity_poly.type
_entity_poly.pdbx_seq_one_letter_code
_entity_poly.pdbx_strand_id
1 'polypeptide(L)'
;MYTFDTIKPAPYPNETMPAHVHLFIAEPGHPAYYLDDVVFDGEFGVTQAYRRAQELRGGTGIVRLERNAAGVWLARRDIRLERHA
;
A
#
# COMPACT_ATOMS: atom_id res chain seq x y z
N MET A 1 13.26 4.06 8.90
CA MET A 1 12.22 3.08 9.30
C MET A 1 10.98 3.87 9.65
N TYR A 2 9.79 3.40 9.28
CA TYR A 2 8.53 4.06 9.60
C TYR A 2 7.55 3.03 10.17
N THR A 3 6.61 3.49 10.99
CA THR A 3 5.51 2.68 11.53
C THR A 3 4.36 3.62 11.88
N PHE A 4 3.14 3.19 11.58
CA PHE A 4 1.93 3.88 12.01
C PHE A 4 0.85 2.84 12.28
N ASP A 5 0.01 3.11 13.28
CA ASP A 5 -1.13 2.28 13.62
C ASP A 5 -2.38 2.89 12.99
N THR A 6 -3.18 2.03 12.36
CA THR A 6 -4.44 2.42 11.73
C THR A 6 -5.39 1.22 11.68
N ILE A 7 -6.62 1.46 11.24
CA ILE A 7 -7.58 0.39 10.94
C ILE A 7 -7.34 -0.15 9.52
N LYS A 8 -7.70 -1.41 9.29
CA LYS A 8 -7.88 -1.90 7.91
C LYS A 8 -9.14 -1.21 7.34
N PRO A 9 -9.03 -0.40 6.27
CA PRO A 9 -10.19 0.24 5.66
C PRO A 9 -11.10 -0.80 4.99
N ALA A 10 -12.33 -0.41 4.71
CA ALA A 10 -13.23 -1.17 3.84
C ALA A 10 -12.98 -0.81 2.36
N PRO A 11 -13.37 -1.67 1.41
CA PRO A 11 -13.46 -1.29 0.00
C PRO A 11 -14.39 -0.08 -0.20
N TYR A 12 -14.16 0.68 -1.27
CA TYR A 12 -15.05 1.79 -1.61
C TYR A 12 -16.46 1.28 -1.95
N PRO A 13 -17.51 2.10 -1.74
CA PRO A 13 -18.88 1.71 -2.07
C PRO A 13 -19.03 1.23 -3.51
N ASN A 14 -19.96 0.29 -3.69
CA ASN A 14 -20.25 -0.35 -4.99
C ASN A 14 -19.03 -1.05 -5.62
N GLU A 15 -18.07 -1.49 -4.81
CA GLU A 15 -16.98 -2.37 -5.26
C GLU A 15 -16.12 -1.73 -6.38
N THR A 16 -16.04 -0.40 -6.36
CA THR A 16 -15.31 0.36 -7.39
C THR A 16 -13.80 0.30 -7.21
N MET A 17 -13.33 0.12 -5.97
CA MET A 17 -11.90 -0.01 -5.63
C MET A 17 -11.68 -0.96 -4.44
N PRO A 18 -10.54 -1.68 -4.39
CA PRO A 18 -10.14 -2.46 -3.22
C PRO A 18 -10.00 -1.56 -1.99
N ALA A 19 -10.03 -2.16 -0.79
CA ALA A 19 -9.61 -1.43 0.41
C ALA A 19 -8.16 -0.96 0.25
N HIS A 20 -7.91 0.32 0.53
CA HIS A 20 -6.60 0.89 0.29
C HIS A 20 -6.21 1.99 1.28
N VAL A 21 -4.90 2.17 1.47
CA VAL A 21 -4.31 3.29 2.20
C VAL A 21 -3.43 4.10 1.24
N HIS A 22 -3.78 5.37 1.06
CA HIS A 22 -2.98 6.30 0.25
C HIS A 22 -1.67 6.65 0.96
N LEU A 23 -0.57 6.64 0.20
CA LEU A 23 0.74 7.04 0.71
C LEU A 23 1.40 8.05 -0.24
N PHE A 24 1.96 9.09 0.38
CA PHE A 24 2.86 10.05 -0.25
C PHE A 24 4.20 10.03 0.49
N ILE A 25 5.29 10.21 -0.24
CA ILE A 25 6.62 10.42 0.33
C ILE A 25 7.10 11.82 0.01
N ALA A 26 7.64 12.49 1.02
CA ALA A 26 8.38 13.75 0.87
C ALA A 26 9.85 13.50 1.22
N GLU A 27 10.71 13.53 0.21
CA GLU A 27 12.16 13.43 0.39
C GLU A 27 12.77 14.81 0.61
N PRO A 28 13.85 14.94 1.42
CA PRO A 28 14.55 16.21 1.57
C PRO A 28 14.99 16.78 0.22
N GLY A 29 14.59 18.00 -0.09
CA GLY A 29 14.98 18.69 -1.33
C GLY A 29 14.14 18.35 -2.56
N HIS A 30 13.12 17.49 -2.44
CA HIS A 30 12.25 17.10 -3.56
C HIS A 30 10.76 17.32 -3.24
N PRO A 31 9.91 17.62 -4.24
CA PRO A 31 8.47 17.63 -4.06
C PRO A 31 7.95 16.28 -3.57
N ALA A 32 6.86 16.29 -2.80
CA ALA A 32 6.21 15.04 -2.41
C ALA A 32 5.59 14.34 -3.62
N TYR A 33 5.64 13.01 -3.64
CA TYR A 33 5.09 12.18 -4.71
C TYR A 33 4.30 11.01 -4.14
N TYR A 34 3.37 10.51 -4.96
CA TYR A 34 2.55 9.36 -4.60
C TYR A 34 3.32 8.06 -4.83
N LEU A 35 3.02 7.06 -3.99
CA LEU A 35 3.40 5.67 -4.23
C LEU A 35 2.19 4.89 -4.73
N ASP A 36 2.37 3.67 -5.22
CA ASP A 36 1.22 2.77 -5.36
C ASP A 36 0.47 2.70 -4.02
N ASP A 37 -0.86 2.68 -4.01
CA ASP A 37 -1.60 2.56 -2.76
C ASP A 37 -1.28 1.24 -2.04
N VAL A 38 -1.34 1.25 -0.70
CA VAL A 38 -1.30 -0.02 0.05
C VAL A 38 -2.64 -0.72 -0.14
N VAL A 39 -2.63 -1.90 -0.76
CA VAL A 39 -3.80 -2.80 -0.87
C VAL A 39 -3.46 -4.17 -0.31
N PHE A 40 -4.47 -4.98 -0.01
CA PHE A 40 -4.26 -6.22 0.74
C PHE A 40 -4.41 -7.46 -0.13
N ASP A 41 -3.43 -8.36 -0.04
CA ASP A 41 -3.42 -9.62 -0.76
C ASP A 41 -4.66 -10.48 -0.45
N GLY A 42 -5.27 -11.07 -1.48
CA GLY A 42 -6.48 -11.88 -1.38
C GLY A 42 -7.79 -11.10 -1.21
N GLU A 43 -7.75 -9.77 -1.18
CA GLU A 43 -8.95 -8.94 -1.06
C GLU A 43 -9.65 -8.71 -2.40
N PHE A 44 -10.95 -8.39 -2.33
CA PHE A 44 -11.73 -7.90 -3.46
C PHE A 44 -10.96 -6.85 -4.26
N GLY A 45 -10.99 -6.95 -5.60
CA GLY A 45 -10.31 -6.01 -6.50
C GLY A 45 -8.81 -6.27 -6.71
N VAL A 46 -8.11 -6.97 -5.81
CA VAL A 46 -6.66 -7.26 -5.92
C VAL A 46 -6.39 -8.51 -6.76
N THR A 47 -6.87 -8.47 -8.00
CA THR A 47 -6.78 -9.56 -8.99
C THR A 47 -5.38 -9.68 -9.61
N GLN A 48 -5.18 -10.71 -10.44
CA GLN A 48 -3.98 -10.81 -11.28
C GLN A 48 -3.86 -9.65 -12.29
N ALA A 49 -4.98 -9.13 -12.78
CA ALA A 49 -4.98 -7.95 -13.65
C ALA A 49 -4.50 -6.71 -12.89
N TYR A 50 -5.01 -6.49 -11.67
CA TYR A 50 -4.55 -5.41 -10.79
C TYR A 50 -3.04 -5.51 -10.51
N ARG A 51 -2.55 -6.70 -10.15
CA ARG A 51 -1.11 -6.96 -9.92
C ARG A 51 -0.23 -6.56 -11.09
N ARG A 52 -0.68 -6.85 -12.31
CA ARG A 52 0.06 -6.53 -13.55
C ARG A 52 -0.02 -5.06 -13.92
N ALA A 53 -1.04 -4.35 -13.45
CA ALA A 53 -1.28 -2.94 -13.76
C ALA A 53 -0.59 -1.97 -12.77
N GLN A 54 0.04 -2.47 -11.70
CA GLN A 54 0.75 -1.61 -10.73
C GLN A 54 1.87 -0.82 -11.41
N GLU A 55 2.04 0.44 -11.00
CA GLU A 55 3.13 1.28 -11.50
C GLU A 55 4.49 0.87 -10.89
N LEU A 56 4.44 0.16 -9.76
CA LEU A 56 5.57 -0.22 -8.92
C LEU A 56 6.35 1.00 -8.36
N ARG A 57 5.65 2.11 -8.11
CA ARG A 57 6.19 3.29 -7.42
C ARG A 57 6.37 2.97 -5.95
N GLY A 58 7.62 3.01 -5.50
CA GLY A 58 7.96 2.49 -4.18
C GLY A 58 8.10 0.97 -4.13
N GLY A 59 8.03 0.26 -5.26
CA GLY A 59 7.79 -1.18 -5.29
C GLY A 59 6.30 -1.51 -5.24
N THR A 60 5.94 -2.80 -5.08
CA THR A 60 4.53 -3.19 -5.02
C THR A 60 3.82 -2.57 -3.80
N GLY A 61 2.61 -2.04 -4.03
CA GLY A 61 1.69 -1.64 -2.98
C GLY A 61 0.90 -2.80 -2.35
N ILE A 62 0.99 -4.03 -2.88
CA ILE A 62 0.22 -5.16 -2.37
C ILE A 62 0.95 -5.75 -1.15
N VAL A 63 0.32 -5.67 0.01
CA VAL A 63 0.84 -6.20 1.26
C VAL A 63 0.09 -7.45 1.68
N ARG A 64 0.80 -8.38 2.32
CA ARG A 64 0.20 -9.51 3.03
C ARG A 64 -0.06 -9.10 4.48
N LEU A 65 -1.23 -9.44 4.99
CA LEU A 65 -1.56 -9.27 6.40
C LEU A 65 -1.24 -10.53 7.19
N GLU A 66 -0.60 -10.33 8.35
CA GLU A 66 -0.30 -11.38 9.32
C GLU A 66 -0.83 -10.97 10.69
N ARG A 67 -1.44 -11.89 11.44
CA ARG A 67 -1.84 -11.59 12.84
C ARG A 67 -0.66 -11.84 13.76
N ASN A 68 -0.38 -10.88 14.63
CA ASN A 68 0.54 -11.12 15.74
C ASN A 68 -0.16 -11.85 16.91
N ALA A 69 0.61 -12.19 17.94
CA ALA A 69 0.11 -12.90 19.13
C ALA A 69 -0.96 -12.11 19.92
N ALA A 70 -1.01 -10.79 19.79
CA ALA A 70 -2.03 -9.93 20.40
C ALA A 70 -3.30 -9.80 19.52
N GLY A 71 -3.35 -10.48 18.38
CA GLY A 71 -4.50 -10.48 17.47
C GLY A 71 -4.56 -9.27 16.52
N VAL A 72 -3.54 -8.41 16.51
CA VAL A 72 -3.44 -7.23 15.63
C VAL A 72 -2.91 -7.64 14.26
N TRP A 73 -3.50 -7.08 13.21
CA TRP A 73 -3.01 -7.26 11.84
C TRP A 73 -1.77 -6.41 11.59
N LEU A 74 -0.73 -7.03 11.05
CA LEU A 74 0.52 -6.39 10.64
C LEU A 74 0.69 -6.49 9.13
N ALA A 75 1.11 -5.39 8.51
CA ALA A 75 1.60 -5.33 7.15
C ALA A 75 3.02 -4.78 7.14
N ARG A 76 3.86 -5.30 6.26
CA ARG A 76 5.17 -4.72 5.97
C ARG A 76 5.22 -4.30 4.51
N ARG A 77 5.68 -3.08 4.28
CA ARG A 77 5.96 -2.54 2.94
C ARG A 77 7.34 -1.91 2.96
N ASP A 78 8.26 -2.48 2.19
CA ASP A 78 9.56 -1.85 1.95
C ASP A 78 9.40 -0.89 0.77
N ILE A 79 9.81 0.36 0.94
CA ILE A 79 9.62 1.41 -0.07
C ILE A 79 10.97 1.74 -0.73
N ARG A 80 11.00 1.68 -2.06
CA ARG A 80 12.15 2.15 -2.87
C ARG A 80 11.90 3.57 -3.36
N LEU A 81 12.71 4.51 -2.89
CA LEU A 81 12.61 5.92 -3.28
C LEU A 81 12.87 6.11 -4.78
N GLU A 82 12.30 7.17 -5.34
CA GLU A 82 12.52 7.53 -6.74
C GLU A 82 14.00 7.85 -7.00
N ARG A 83 14.44 7.65 -8.25
CA ARG A 83 15.75 8.13 -8.67
C ARG A 83 15.62 9.60 -9.06
N HIS A 84 16.31 10.45 -8.32
CA HIS A 84 16.48 11.86 -8.67
C HIS A 84 17.69 12.00 -9.62
N ALA A 85 17.56 12.85 -10.63
CA ALA A 85 18.61 13.14 -11.61
C ALA A 85 19.57 14.22 -11.12
#